data_AF-A0AAE0Y1X9-F1
#
_entry.id   AF-A0AAE0Y1X9-F1
#
_cell.length_a   1.000
_cell.length_b   1.000
_cell.length_c   1.000
_cell.angle_alpha   90.00
_cell.angle_beta   90.00
_cell.angle_gamma   90.00
#
_symmetry.space_group_name_H-M   'P 1'
#
loop_
_entity.id
_entity.type
_entity.pdbx_description
1 polymer ?
#
loop_
_entity_poly.entity_id
_entity_poly.type
_entity_poly.pdbx_seq_one_letter_code
_entity_poly.pdbx_strand_id
1 'polypeptide(L)'
;MKGQLIGSSLKRYMKEPEDEDHQQLFDLISRLLTYEPSQRFSLRQAMRHAFFLPYQREAASHRGMEGRDPARSDSSSDRCRSHSLSR
;
A
#
# COMPACT_ATOMS: atom_id res chain seq x y z
N MET A 1 -30.66 -15.30 22.03
CA MET A 1 -29.77 -14.86 20.93
C MET A 1 -28.34 -14.84 21.45
N LYS A 2 -27.62 -15.98 21.34
CA LYS A 2 -26.22 -16.11 21.78
C LYS A 2 -25.38 -16.40 20.54
N GLY A 3 -25.02 -15.35 19.80
CA GLY A 3 -24.08 -15.40 18.67
C GLY A 3 -22.61 -15.25 19.09
N GLN A 4 -22.31 -15.46 20.38
CA GLN A 4 -20.99 -15.24 20.95
C GLN A 4 -20.28 -16.57 21.19
N LEU A 5 -19.91 -17.33 20.15
CA LEU A 5 -18.92 -18.40 20.28
C LEU A 5 -18.22 -18.70 18.94
N ILE A 6 -17.09 -18.04 18.71
CA ILE A 6 -15.90 -18.69 18.14
C ILE A 6 -14.74 -18.32 19.07
N GLY A 7 -14.01 -19.35 19.51
CA GLY A 7 -13.18 -19.36 20.71
C GLY A 7 -12.15 -18.24 20.79
N SER A 8 -12.12 -17.61 21.97
CA SER A 8 -11.18 -16.60 22.47
C SER A 8 -11.20 -15.21 21.87
N SER A 9 -10.81 -14.25 22.72
CA SER A 9 -10.38 -12.94 22.26
C SER A 9 -9.22 -13.10 21.28
N LEU A 10 -9.40 -12.64 20.04
CA LEU A 10 -8.34 -12.55 19.02
C LEU A 10 -7.04 -11.98 19.62
N LYS A 11 -7.16 -11.06 20.58
CA LYS A 11 -6.03 -10.47 21.33
C LYS A 11 -5.07 -11.49 21.94
N ARG A 12 -5.50 -12.73 22.23
CA ARG A 12 -4.60 -13.78 22.74
C ARG A 12 -3.47 -14.16 21.77
N TYR A 13 -3.64 -13.85 20.48
CA TYR A 13 -2.66 -14.13 19.43
C TYR A 13 -1.74 -12.93 19.14
N MET A 14 -1.94 -11.80 19.82
CA MET A 14 -1.10 -10.62 19.69
C MET A 14 0.21 -10.86 20.44
N LYS A 15 1.31 -10.98 19.70
CA LYS A 15 2.64 -11.26 20.27
C LYS A 15 3.22 -10.07 21.01
N GLU A 16 2.99 -8.87 20.49
CA GLU A 16 3.53 -7.62 21.03
C GLU A 16 2.36 -6.67 21.28
N PRO A 17 1.83 -6.63 22.51
CA PRO A 17 0.64 -5.84 22.83
C PRO A 17 0.91 -4.35 23.01
N GLU A 18 2.18 -3.97 23.19
CA GLU A 18 2.61 -2.57 23.33
C GLU A 18 2.95 -1.93 21.98
N ASP A 19 3.05 -2.74 20.92
CA ASP A 19 3.30 -2.28 19.56
C ASP A 19 2.00 -1.75 18.93
N GLU A 20 2.02 -0.50 18.48
CA GLU A 20 0.84 0.18 17.91
C GLU A 20 0.40 -0.46 16.58
N ASP A 21 1.34 -0.87 15.72
CA ASP A 21 1.02 -1.49 14.43
C ASP A 21 0.31 -2.83 14.66
N HIS A 22 0.75 -3.59 15.66
CA HIS A 22 0.07 -4.81 16.10
C HIS A 22 -1.33 -4.50 16.65
N GLN A 23 -1.49 -3.46 17.46
CA GLN A 23 -2.82 -3.04 17.93
C GLN A 23 -3.76 -2.70 16.77
N GLN A 24 -3.29 -1.91 15.79
CA GLN A 24 -4.07 -1.52 14.61
C GLN A 24 -4.42 -2.72 13.72
N LEU A 25 -3.50 -3.68 13.56
CA LEU A 25 -3.74 -4.91 12.80
C LEU A 25 -4.86 -5.74 13.42
N PHE A 26 -4.80 -5.95 14.74
CA PHE A 26 -5.79 -6.76 15.43
C PHE A 26 -7.16 -6.08 15.52
N ASP A 27 -7.22 -4.75 15.59
CA ASP A 27 -8.48 -4.01 15.47
C ASP A 27 -9.12 -4.26 14.09
N LEU A 28 -8.34 -4.11 13.01
CA LEU A 28 -8.80 -4.38 11.65
C LEU A 28 -9.33 -5.80 11.48
N ILE A 29 -8.56 -6.81 11.91
CA ILE A 29 -8.94 -8.23 11.80
C ILE A 29 -10.21 -8.49 12.60
N SER A 30 -10.35 -7.91 13.80
CA SER A 30 -11.55 -8.07 14.62
C SER A 30 -12.81 -7.59 13.90
N ARG A 31 -12.73 -6.46 13.18
CA ARG A 31 -13.85 -5.93 12.38
C ARG A 31 -14.14 -6.78 11.14
N LEU A 32 -13.12 -7.34 10.50
CA LEU A 32 -13.26 -8.24 9.34
C LEU A 32 -13.84 -9.60 9.72
N LEU A 33 -13.55 -10.09 10.92
CA LEU A 33 -14.05 -11.36 11.46
C LEU A 33 -15.37 -11.22 12.23
N THR A 34 -16.06 -10.08 12.10
CA THR A 34 -17.38 -9.89 12.72
C THR A 34 -18.35 -10.94 12.18
N TYR A 35 -18.99 -11.65 13.12
CA TYR A 35 -19.88 -12.77 12.82
C TYR A 35 -21.05 -12.33 11.94
N GLU A 36 -21.77 -11.30 12.40
CA GLU A 36 -22.92 -10.73 11.72
C GLU A 36 -22.50 -10.05 10.40
N PRO A 37 -22.89 -10.59 9.22
CA PRO A 37 -22.42 -10.08 7.93
C PRO A 37 -22.84 -8.64 7.66
N SER A 38 -24.02 -8.24 8.14
CA SER A 38 -24.52 -6.86 8.01
C SER A 38 -23.67 -5.83 8.77
N GLN A 39 -22.96 -6.28 9.82
CA GLN A 39 -22.05 -5.47 10.62
C GLN A 39 -20.57 -5.68 10.24
N ARG A 40 -20.28 -6.67 9.38
CA ARG A 40 -18.91 -7.00 8.99
C ARG A 40 -18.32 -5.89 8.14
N PHE A 41 -17.08 -5.54 8.47
CA PHE A 41 -16.36 -4.50 7.75
C PHE A 41 -16.19 -4.86 6.28
N SER A 42 -16.59 -3.96 5.39
CA SER A 42 -16.38 -4.14 3.95
C SER A 42 -14.91 -3.95 3.59
N LEU A 43 -14.46 -4.58 2.50
CA LEU A 43 -13.09 -4.41 2.00
C LEU A 43 -12.76 -2.94 1.71
N ARG A 44 -13.71 -2.17 1.17
CA ARG A 44 -13.53 -0.73 0.92
C ARG A 44 -13.25 0.05 2.21
N GLN A 45 -13.92 -0.31 3.31
CA GLN A 45 -13.66 0.31 4.60
C GLN A 45 -12.33 -0.17 5.19
N ALA A 46 -12.00 -1.47 5.04
CA ALA A 46 -10.74 -2.05 5.48
C ALA A 46 -9.52 -1.34 4.87
N MET A 47 -9.57 -1.05 3.58
CA MET A 47 -8.50 -0.32 2.89
C MET A 47 -8.30 1.12 3.38
N ARG A 48 -9.26 1.70 4.12
CA ARG A 48 -9.16 3.05 4.71
C ARG A 48 -8.76 3.01 6.20
N HIS A 49 -8.42 1.84 6.74
CA HIS A 49 -8.06 1.67 8.14
C HIS A 49 -6.69 2.28 8.47
N ALA A 50 -6.50 2.70 9.72
CA ALA A 50 -5.27 3.33 10.20
C ALA A 50 -4.02 2.47 9.94
N PHE A 51 -4.17 1.14 10.08
CA PHE A 51 -3.15 0.15 9.72
C PHE A 51 -2.53 0.36 8.33
N PHE A 52 -3.30 0.84 7.34
CA PHE A 52 -2.79 1.05 5.98
C PHE A 52 -2.27 2.47 5.68
N LEU A 53 -2.44 3.43 6.59
CA LEU A 53 -2.06 4.83 6.35
C LEU A 53 -0.56 5.02 6.05
N PRO A 54 0.39 4.34 6.73
CA PRO A 54 1.81 4.47 6.42
C PRO A 54 2.11 4.08 4.97
N TYR A 55 1.58 2.95 4.51
CA TYR A 55 1.80 2.42 3.15
C TYR A 55 1.15 3.30 2.06
N GLN A 56 0.02 3.94 2.36
CA GLN A 56 -0.62 4.87 1.42
C GLN A 56 0.22 6.12 1.20
N ARG A 57 0.89 6.61 2.25
CA ARG A 57 1.79 7.75 2.15
C ARG A 57 3.02 7.40 1.32
N GLU A 58 3.60 6.22 1.53
CA GLU A 58 4.73 5.72 0.75
C GLU A 58 4.39 5.59 -0.75
N ALA A 59 3.23 5.00 -1.06
CA ALA A 59 2.77 4.87 -2.44
C ALA A 59 2.60 6.24 -3.14
N ALA A 60 2.13 7.25 -2.40
CA ALA A 60 2.03 8.62 -2.92
C ALA A 60 3.42 9.25 -3.17
N SER A 61 4.39 8.97 -2.30
CA SER A 61 5.77 9.44 -2.43
C SER A 61 6.46 8.90 -3.68
N HIS A 62 6.29 7.61 -3.99
CA HIS A 62 6.87 7.01 -5.19
C HIS A 62 6.23 7.52 -6.48
N ARG A 63 4.92 7.76 -6.47
CA ARG A 63 4.19 8.30 -7.62
C ARG A 63 4.61 9.72 -8.00
N GLY A 64 5.17 10.48 -7.05
CA GLY A 64 5.65 11.85 -7.28
C GLY A 64 6.95 11.96 -8.08
N MET A 65 7.69 10.86 -8.31
CA MET A 65 8.94 10.90 -9.09
C MET A 65 8.79 10.44 -10.56
N GLU A 66 7.66 9.84 -10.94
CA GLU A 66 7.46 9.28 -12.29
C GLU A 66 6.93 10.30 -13.32
N GLY A 67 7.14 11.60 -13.08
CA GLY A 67 6.55 12.69 -13.88
C GLY A 67 7.48 13.85 -14.22
N ARG A 68 8.80 13.70 -14.15
CA ARG A 68 9.73 14.72 -14.66
C ARG A 68 10.37 14.25 -15.96
N ASP A 69 9.66 14.46 -17.06
CA ASP A 69 10.24 14.45 -18.40
C ASP A 69 11.39 15.48 -18.46
N PRO A 70 12.67 15.08 -18.62
CA PRO A 70 13.75 16.01 -18.93
C PRO A 70 13.74 16.26 -20.45
N ALA A 71 12.59 16.66 -20.99
CA ALA A 71 12.53 17.11 -22.36
C ALA A 71 13.32 18.42 -22.45
N ARG A 72 14.51 18.32 -23.06
CA ARG A 72 15.41 19.39 -23.58
C ARG A 72 16.72 19.54 -22.80
N SER A 73 17.63 18.60 -23.01
CA SER A 73 19.04 18.93 -23.18
C SER A 73 19.42 18.55 -24.60
N ASP A 74 19.13 19.46 -25.53
CA ASP A 74 19.63 19.44 -26.90
C ASP A 74 21.13 19.74 -26.84
N SER A 75 21.95 18.71 -26.69
CA SER A 75 23.37 18.79 -26.99
C SER A 75 23.55 18.24 -28.39
N SER A 76 23.35 19.14 -29.36
CA SER A 76 23.78 18.99 -30.75
C SER A 76 25.22 18.47 -30.76
N SER A 77 25.36 17.17 -31.00
CA SER A 77 26.65 16.55 -31.28
C SER A 77 26.70 16.35 -32.79
N ASP A 78 27.14 17.41 -33.47
CA ASP A 78 27.58 17.42 -34.84
C ASP A 78 28.38 16.16 -35.19
N ARG A 79 27.73 15.20 -35.84
CA ARG A 79 28.39 14.09 -36.55
C ARG A 79 27.94 14.10 -38.01
N CYS A 80 28.08 15.25 -38.65
CA CYS A 80 28.21 15.33 -40.09
C CYS A 80 29.70 15.34 -40.44
N ARG A 81 30.27 14.19 -40.85
CA ARG A 81 31.26 14.14 -41.95
C ARG A 81 31.82 12.73 -42.21
N SER A 82 31.59 12.29 -43.45
CA SER A 82 32.45 11.40 -44.26
C SER A 82 32.45 9.93 -43.84
N HIS A 83 32.15 8.95 -44.69
CA HIS A 83 32.67 8.79 -46.05
C HIS A 83 31.78 7.82 -46.83
N SER A 84 31.47 8.17 -48.08
CA SER A 84 30.87 7.29 -49.07
C SER A 84 31.96 6.62 -49.91
N LEU A 85 31.67 5.40 -50.40
CA LEU A 85 32.33 4.62 -51.47
C LEU A 85 33.70 3.98 -51.07
N SER A 86 34.06 2.75 -51.42
CA SER A 86 33.72 1.92 -52.59
C SER A 86 33.94 0.42 -52.33
N ARG A 87 33.21 -0.41 -53.10
CA ARG A 87 33.53 -1.73 -53.69
C ARG A 87 34.41 -2.73 -52.94
#